data_AF-A0A839JR77-F1
#
_entry.id   AF-A0A839JR77-F1
#
_cell.length_a   1.000
_cell.length_b   1.000
_cell.length_c   1.000
_cell.angle_alpha   90.00
_cell.angle_beta   90.00
_cell.angle_gamma   90.00
#
_symmetry.space_group_name_H-M   'P 1'
#
loop_
_entity.id
_entity.type
_entity.pdbx_description
1 polymer ?
#
loop_
_entity_poly.entity_id
_entity_poly.type
_entity_poly.pdbx_seq_one_letter_code
_entity_poly.pdbx_strand_id
1 'polypeptide(L)'
;LTPVKIRTIALTGSLGYLEANYITQELTYYKHNMKEIQKDGFTEFVLQVGDPEKRVIKVDFEEPLAAELKAFMAKSMGRTAAIVDPVDAREALKISLEAVAPFEEK
;
A
#
# COMPACT_ATOMS: atom_id res chain seq x y z
N LEU A 1 -29.02 -6.63 -3.08
CA LEU A 1 -27.57 -6.93 -2.91
C LEU A 1 -26.99 -5.94 -1.92
N THR A 2 -26.31 -6.40 -0.89
CA THR A 2 -25.50 -5.54 -0.02
C THR A 2 -24.28 -5.05 -0.81
N PRO A 3 -23.91 -3.75 -0.74
CA PRO A 3 -22.71 -3.27 -1.43
C PRO A 3 -21.47 -3.99 -0.89
N VAL A 4 -20.65 -4.51 -1.78
CA VAL A 4 -19.35 -5.10 -1.43
C VAL A 4 -18.40 -3.95 -1.10
N LYS A 5 -17.80 -3.98 0.09
CA LYS A 5 -16.79 -2.99 0.50
C LYS A 5 -15.46 -3.35 -0.19
N ILE A 6 -14.82 -2.37 -0.81
CA ILE A 6 -13.50 -2.52 -1.44
C ILE A 6 -12.53 -1.55 -0.76
N ARG A 7 -11.42 -2.07 -0.24
CA ARG A 7 -10.32 -1.27 0.34
C ARG A 7 -8.99 -1.89 -0.03
N THR A 8 -8.56 -1.61 -1.24
CA THR A 8 -7.32 -2.12 -1.81
C THR A 8 -6.45 -0.94 -2.23
N ILE A 9 -5.14 -1.04 -2.02
CA ILE A 9 -4.16 -0.11 -2.58
C ILE A 9 -3.18 -0.90 -3.45
N ALA A 10 -2.81 -0.27 -4.55
CA ALA A 10 -1.84 -0.77 -5.51
C ALA A 10 -0.71 0.26 -5.60
N LEU A 11 0.53 -0.18 -5.38
CA LEU A 11 1.72 0.66 -5.42
C LEU A 11 2.68 0.11 -6.47
N THR A 12 2.96 0.92 -7.49
CA THR A 12 3.96 0.61 -8.52
C THR A 12 5.23 1.38 -8.24
N GLY A 13 6.37 0.69 -8.21
CA GLY A 13 7.69 1.29 -8.05
C GLY A 13 8.71 0.70 -9.03
N SER A 14 9.91 1.26 -9.05
CA SER A 14 11.01 0.81 -9.92
C SER A 14 11.46 -0.64 -9.66
N LEU A 15 11.23 -1.15 -8.46
CA LEU A 15 11.65 -2.49 -8.04
C LEU A 15 10.54 -3.54 -8.18
N GLY A 16 9.30 -3.14 -8.48
CA GLY A 16 8.18 -4.05 -8.55
C GLY A 16 6.85 -3.39 -8.18
N TYR A 17 5.88 -4.24 -7.91
CA TYR A 17 4.49 -3.87 -7.69
C TYR A 17 3.98 -4.48 -6.38
N LEU A 18 3.15 -3.75 -5.66
CA LEU A 18 2.62 -4.17 -4.37
C LEU A 18 1.11 -3.97 -4.33
N GLU A 19 0.40 -4.99 -3.87
CA GLU A 19 -1.04 -4.97 -3.64
C GLU A 19 -1.30 -5.20 -2.16
N ALA A 20 -2.06 -4.31 -1.54
CA ALA A 20 -2.54 -4.53 -0.18
C ALA A 20 -4.06 -4.50 -0.15
N ASN A 21 -4.65 -5.46 0.54
CA ASN A 21 -6.08 -5.50 0.84
C ASN A 21 -6.26 -5.24 2.33
N TYR A 22 -6.80 -4.07 2.67
CA TYR A 22 -6.99 -3.66 4.07
C TYR A 22 -8.13 -4.41 4.78
N ILE A 23 -9.02 -5.07 4.04
CA ILE A 23 -10.11 -5.86 4.63
C ILE A 23 -9.58 -7.24 5.05
N THR A 24 -8.90 -7.95 4.13
CA THR A 24 -8.33 -9.27 4.43
C THR A 24 -6.99 -9.19 5.14
N GLN A 25 -6.39 -8.00 5.23
CA GLN A 25 -5.04 -7.74 5.72
C GLN A 25 -3.98 -8.58 4.98
N GLU A 26 -4.16 -8.71 3.66
CA GLU A 26 -3.23 -9.41 2.79
C GLU A 26 -2.32 -8.41 2.08
N LEU A 27 -1.02 -8.72 2.04
CA LEU A 27 -0.01 -7.93 1.35
C LEU A 27 0.72 -8.82 0.36
N THR A 28 0.63 -8.50 -0.93
CA THR A 28 1.30 -9.24 -2.00
C THR A 28 2.30 -8.33 -2.68
N TYR A 29 3.54 -8.80 -2.79
CA TYR A 29 4.59 -8.14 -3.55
C TYR A 29 4.92 -8.96 -4.79
N TYR A 30 4.98 -8.29 -5.93
CA TYR A 30 5.37 -8.82 -7.22
C TYR A 30 6.71 -8.18 -7.59
N LYS A 31 7.77 -8.98 -7.59
CA LYS A 31 9.09 -8.49 -7.93
C LYS A 31 9.21 -8.30 -9.44
N HIS A 32 9.91 -7.26 -9.84
CA HIS A 32 10.23 -7.02 -11.24
C HIS A 32 11.20 -8.10 -11.76
N ASN A 33 10.72 -8.94 -12.68
CA ASN A 33 11.49 -10.06 -13.25
C ASN A 33 12.14 -9.74 -14.60
N MET A 34 12.14 -8.47 -15.04
CA MET A 34 12.77 -8.06 -16.30
C MET A 34 14.30 -8.11 -16.14
N LYS A 35 14.89 -9.29 -16.33
CA LYS A 35 16.30 -9.41 -16.69
C LYS A 35 16.44 -8.91 -18.13
N GLU A 36 17.58 -8.31 -18.49
CA GLU A 36 17.93 -8.13 -19.89
C GLU A 36 17.98 -9.51 -20.54
N ILE A 37 16.92 -9.88 -21.26
CA ILE A 37 16.89 -11.12 -22.02
C ILE A 37 17.71 -10.86 -23.28
N GLN A 38 19.01 -11.13 -23.21
CA GLN A 38 19.77 -11.45 -24.40
C GLN A 38 19.43 -12.90 -24.78
N LYS A 39 18.38 -13.14 -25.57
CA LYS A 39 18.24 -14.33 -26.44
C LYS A 39 16.94 -14.44 -27.22
N ASP A 40 17.06 -15.22 -28.30
CA ASP A 40 16.22 -15.34 -29.47
C ASP A 40 14.85 -15.99 -29.21
N GLY A 41 13.77 -15.22 -29.23
CA GLY A 41 12.42 -15.73 -29.46
C GLY A 41 11.33 -15.31 -28.45
N PHE A 42 10.15 -15.01 -28.98
CA PHE A 42 8.96 -14.58 -28.22
C PHE A 42 8.47 -15.63 -27.21
N THR A 43 8.64 -16.92 -27.51
CA THR A 43 8.21 -18.03 -26.64
C THR A 43 9.02 -18.10 -25.34
N GLU A 44 10.33 -17.88 -25.41
CA GLU A 44 11.23 -17.87 -24.24
C GLU A 44 10.96 -16.64 -23.36
N PHE A 45 10.67 -15.49 -23.98
CA PHE A 45 10.24 -14.26 -23.29
C PHE A 45 8.96 -14.47 -22.48
N VAL A 46 7.92 -15.09 -23.07
CA VAL A 46 6.65 -15.35 -22.36
C VAL A 46 6.85 -16.31 -21.19
N LEU A 47 7.70 -17.33 -21.33
CA LEU A 47 7.99 -18.29 -20.25
C LEU A 47 8.76 -17.65 -19.07
N GLN A 48 9.66 -16.70 -19.34
CA GLN A 48 10.50 -16.08 -18.30
C GLN A 48 9.87 -14.82 -17.66
N VAL A 49 9.03 -14.10 -18.40
CA VAL A 49 8.43 -12.82 -17.98
C VAL A 49 6.94 -12.98 -17.62
N GLY A 50 6.32 -14.10 -18.00
CA GLY A 50 4.88 -14.33 -17.85
C GLY A 50 4.38 -14.52 -16.42
N ASP A 51 5.25 -14.91 -15.48
CA ASP A 51 4.89 -15.02 -14.06
C ASP A 51 5.89 -14.25 -13.17
N PRO A 52 5.54 -13.05 -12.70
CA PRO A 52 6.39 -12.29 -11.78
C PRO A 52 6.56 -13.06 -10.47
N GLU A 53 7.74 -12.92 -9.83
CA GLU A 53 8.01 -13.59 -8.55
C GLU A 53 7.06 -13.00 -7.50
N LYS A 54 6.00 -13.76 -7.18
CA LYS A 54 4.97 -13.38 -6.21
C LYS A 54 5.38 -13.80 -4.81
N ARG A 55 5.40 -12.84 -3.90
CA ARG A 55 5.63 -13.07 -2.48
C ARG A 55 4.44 -12.57 -1.67
N VAL A 56 3.77 -13.49 -0.98
CA VAL A 56 2.77 -13.13 0.03
C VAL A 56 3.50 -12.75 1.31
N ILE A 57 3.30 -11.51 1.76
CA ILE A 57 3.84 -11.00 3.02
C ILE A 57 2.75 -11.19 4.07
N LYS A 58 3.04 -12.04 5.06
CA LYS A 58 2.14 -12.25 6.19
C LYS A 58 2.06 -10.95 7.00
N VAL A 59 0.85 -10.45 7.19
CA VAL A 59 0.56 -9.36 8.13
C VAL A 59 -0.13 -9.99 9.33
N ASP A 60 0.42 -9.77 10.52
CA ASP A 60 -0.24 -10.22 11.74
C ASP A 60 -1.38 -9.24 12.06
N PHE A 61 -2.56 -9.79 12.33
CA PHE A 61 -3.72 -8.98 12.65
C PHE A 61 -3.51 -8.26 13.98
N GLU A 62 -3.50 -6.93 13.93
CA GLU A 62 -3.66 -6.08 15.10
C GLU A 62 -4.89 -5.19 14.89
N GLU A 63 -5.65 -4.96 15.96
CA GLU A 63 -6.77 -4.04 15.93
C GLU A 63 -6.23 -2.61 15.77
N PRO A 64 -6.55 -1.90 14.67
CA PRO A 64 -5.88 -0.64 14.33
C PRO A 64 -6.06 0.48 15.37
N LEU A 65 -7.25 0.61 15.97
CA LEU A 65 -7.51 1.67 16.94
C LEU A 65 -6.73 1.44 18.23
N ALA A 66 -6.64 0.19 18.70
CA ALA A 66 -5.84 -0.18 19.85
C ALA A 66 -4.35 0.08 19.59
N ALA A 67 -3.86 -0.24 18.39
CA ALA A 67 -2.47 0.07 18.01
C ALA A 67 -2.20 1.59 18.05
N GLU A 68 -3.11 2.40 17.50
CA GLU A 68 -3.02 3.86 17.50
C GLU A 68 -3.07 4.46 18.92
N LEU A 69 -4.01 4.03 19.76
CA LEU A 69 -4.15 4.50 21.14
C LEU A 69 -2.93 4.12 22.00
N LYS A 70 -2.37 2.92 21.81
CA LYS A 70 -1.12 2.51 22.47
C LYS A 70 0.03 3.43 22.07
N ALA A 71 0.17 3.74 20.78
CA ALA A 71 1.20 4.64 20.27
C ALA A 71 1.03 6.06 20.83
N PHE A 72 -0.20 6.57 20.88
CA PHE A 72 -0.54 7.86 21.47
C PHE A 72 -0.15 7.95 22.95
N MET A 73 -0.58 6.98 23.77
CA MET A 73 -0.23 6.93 25.19
C MET A 73 1.29 6.86 25.39
N ALA A 74 1.98 6.01 24.62
CA ALA A 74 3.43 5.89 24.68
C ALA A 74 4.12 7.23 24.40
N LYS A 75 3.70 7.95 23.34
CA LYS A 75 4.24 9.27 23.01
C LYS A 75 3.96 10.30 24.11
N SER A 76 2.74 10.32 24.65
CA SER A 76 2.34 11.25 25.73
C SER A 76 3.17 11.05 27.00
N MET A 77 3.60 9.82 27.27
CA MET A 77 4.53 9.47 28.35
C MET A 77 6.02 9.74 28.02
N GLY A 78 6.32 10.42 26.91
CA GLY A 78 7.68 10.74 26.48
C GLY A 78 8.45 9.57 25.86
N ARG A 79 7.79 8.45 25.54
CA ARG A 79 8.43 7.31 24.88
C ARG A 79 8.43 7.51 23.37
N THR A 80 9.40 6.89 22.70
CA THR A 80 9.40 6.81 21.23
C THR A 80 8.24 5.93 20.77
N ALA A 81 7.34 6.51 19.99
CA ALA A 81 6.25 5.81 19.34
C ALA A 81 6.03 6.40 17.95
N ALA A 82 5.67 5.54 16.99
CA ALA A 82 5.27 5.97 15.66
C ALA A 82 3.84 6.50 15.71
N ILE A 83 3.72 7.82 15.76
CA ILE A 83 2.44 8.54 15.59
C ILE A 83 2.57 9.45 14.38
N VAL A 84 1.44 9.77 13.76
CA VAL A 84 1.40 10.75 12.66
C VAL A 84 1.80 12.13 13.21
N ASP A 85 2.71 12.81 12.52
CA ASP A 85 3.10 14.17 12.90
C ASP A 85 1.96 15.16 12.59
N PRO A 86 1.65 16.13 13.47
CA PRO A 86 0.63 17.13 13.21
C PRO A 86 0.83 17.93 11.91
N VAL A 87 2.09 18.15 11.50
CA VAL A 87 2.43 18.85 10.25
C VAL A 87 2.01 18.02 9.04
N ASP A 88 2.31 16.71 9.06
CA ASP A 88 1.92 15.78 8.00
C ASP A 88 0.39 15.67 7.89
N ALA A 89 -0.30 15.61 9.03
CA ALA A 89 -1.77 15.57 9.08
C ALA A 89 -2.40 16.83 8.45
N ARG A 90 -1.84 18.01 8.73
CA ARG A 90 -2.31 19.27 8.15
C ARG A 90 -2.08 19.32 6.64
N GLU A 91 -0.91 18.87 6.17
CA GLU A 91 -0.61 18.88 4.73
C GLU A 91 -1.49 17.87 3.98
N ALA A 92 -1.70 16.67 4.55
CA ALA A 92 -2.62 15.70 3.99
C ALA A 92 -4.05 16.26 3.85
N LEU A 93 -4.54 17.00 4.85
CA LEU A 93 -5.84 17.67 4.79
C LEU A 93 -5.89 18.71 3.66
N LYS A 94 -4.87 19.55 3.55
CA LYS A 94 -4.80 20.56 2.47
C LYS A 94 -4.87 19.91 1.09
N ILE A 95 -4.06 18.89 0.84
CA ILE A 95 -4.05 18.15 -0.44
C ILE A 95 -5.42 17.51 -0.70
N SER A 96 -6.06 16.96 0.33
CA SER A 96 -7.38 16.34 0.21
C SER A 96 -8.45 17.36 -0.21
N LEU A 97 -8.42 18.56 0.38
CA LEU A 97 -9.34 19.65 0.02
C LEU A 97 -9.12 20.11 -1.43
N GLU A 98 -7.86 20.27 -1.85
CA GLU A 98 -7.50 20.62 -3.23
C GLU A 98 -7.96 19.55 -4.23
N ALA A 99 -7.87 18.27 -3.88
CA ALA A 99 -8.28 17.15 -4.74
C ALA A 99 -9.81 17.04 -4.90
N VAL A 100 -10.58 17.44 -3.88
CA VAL A 100 -12.06 17.37 -3.90
C VAL A 100 -12.69 18.62 -4.50
N ALA A 101 -12.03 19.78 -4.41
CA ALA A 101 -12.56 21.07 -4.88
C ALA A 101 -13.19 21.05 -6.30
N PRO A 102 -12.60 20.38 -7.33
CA PRO A 102 -13.19 20.32 -8.67
C PRO A 102 -14.56 19.62 -8.76
N PHE A 103 -14.96 18.89 -7.72
CA PHE A 103 -16.19 18.11 -7.68
C PHE A 103 -17.31 18.77 -6.87
N GLU A 104 -17.02 19.85 -6.13
CA GLU A 104 -18.03 20.56 -5.31
C GLU A 104 -18.80 21.65 -6.09
N GLU A 105 -18.29 22.12 -7.23
CA GLU A 105 -18.95 23.16 -8.05
C GLU A 105 -20.01 22.61 -9.04
N LYS A 106 -20.74 21.53 -8.69
CA LYS A 106 -21.83 20.97 -9.51
C LYS A 106 -23.21 21.21 -8.91
#